data_AF-A0A3P8V5C2-F1
#
_entry.id   AF-A0A3P8V5C2-F1
#
_cell.length_a   1.000
_cell.length_b   1.000
_cell.length_c   1.000
_cell.angle_alpha   90.00
_cell.angle_beta   90.00
_cell.angle_gamma   90.00
#
_symmetry.space_group_name_H-M   'P 1'
#
loop_
_entity.id
_entity.type
_entity.pdbx_description
1 polymer ?
#
loop_
_entity_poly.entity_id
_entity_poly.type
_entity_poly.pdbx_seq_one_letter_code
_entity_poly.pdbx_strand_id
1 'polypeptide(L)'
;GLVQASRGLHTSSQCLAPMPPMPEHGGKVRHGIFPEELFQLLYPKTGVTECSNITFSLFYMLGTGLLVYLLSKEIYVINHETYAGLAMLSVIVYGVKKFGPQVAAYADQLNDEKLAKAQVVKDLTLNSMTESIENEKKEQWRTEGRSLLFDAKRNNVAMLLETNYRERLHMVTNEVKRRLDYHVALQNLKRRMEQEHMINWVEMSVVSTISPQPEKESITKCISDLKALAKTSQAKATV
;
A
#
# COMPACT_ATOMS: atom_id res chain seq x y z
N GLY A 1 -23.46 44.30 22.29
CA GLY A 1 -23.87 42.90 22.53
C GLY A 1 -22.68 42.17 23.13
N LEU A 2 -22.72 41.95 24.44
CA LEU A 2 -21.67 41.27 25.19
C LEU A 2 -21.97 39.76 25.11
N VAL A 3 -21.16 39.00 24.37
CA VAL A 3 -21.31 37.54 24.28
C VAL A 3 -20.75 36.94 25.56
N GLN A 4 -21.67 36.62 26.48
CA GLN A 4 -21.39 35.89 27.70
C GLN A 4 -21.06 34.45 27.33
N ALA A 5 -19.77 34.13 27.24
CA ALA A 5 -19.31 32.75 27.16
C ALA A 5 -19.62 32.09 28.50
N SER A 6 -20.63 31.22 28.52
CA SER A 6 -20.91 30.31 29.62
C SER A 6 -19.69 29.42 29.82
N ARG A 7 -18.89 29.70 30.85
CA ARG A 7 -17.90 28.76 31.37
C ARG A 7 -18.65 27.54 31.88
N GLY A 8 -18.71 26.50 31.06
CA GLY A 8 -19.18 25.19 31.47
C GLY A 8 -18.35 24.73 32.66
N LEU A 9 -18.99 24.64 33.82
CA LEU A 9 -18.40 24.08 35.03
C LEU A 9 -18.24 22.59 34.78
N HIS A 10 -17.04 22.18 34.32
CA HIS A 10 -16.68 20.76 34.22
C HIS A 10 -16.61 20.19 35.64
N THR A 11 -17.76 19.72 36.12
CA THR A 11 -17.86 18.72 37.19
C THR A 11 -17.59 17.35 36.57
N SER A 12 -16.38 17.18 36.02
CA SER A 12 -15.79 15.86 35.84
C SER A 12 -15.18 15.48 37.18
N SER A 13 -15.55 14.31 37.72
CA SER A 13 -14.96 13.75 38.94
C SER A 13 -13.43 13.96 38.91
N GLN A 14 -12.90 14.72 39.87
CA GLN A 14 -11.49 15.14 39.93
C GLN A 14 -10.49 13.96 39.90
N CYS A 15 -10.97 12.74 40.08
CA CYS A 15 -10.21 11.50 40.01
C CYS A 15 -9.71 11.14 38.60
N LEU A 16 -10.27 11.71 37.53
CA LEU A 16 -9.92 11.38 36.13
C LEU A 16 -9.05 12.44 35.43
N ALA A 17 -8.62 13.49 36.13
CA ALA A 17 -7.71 14.46 35.57
C ALA A 17 -6.32 13.80 35.35
N PRO A 18 -5.63 14.08 34.22
CA PRO A 18 -4.26 13.62 34.03
C PRO A 18 -3.40 14.18 35.17
N MET A 19 -2.95 13.31 36.06
CA MET A 19 -2.03 13.72 37.12
C MET A 19 -0.65 13.96 36.50
N PRO A 20 0.10 14.97 36.98
CA PRO A 20 1.48 15.13 36.56
C PRO A 20 2.27 13.85 36.83
N PRO A 21 3.26 13.50 36.00
CA PRO A 21 4.09 12.32 36.24
C PRO A 21 4.82 12.48 37.58
N MET A 22 5.02 11.35 38.27
CA MET A 22 5.81 11.34 39.49
C MET A 22 7.26 11.74 39.18
N PRO A 23 7.93 12.51 40.05
CA PRO A 23 9.35 12.82 39.88
C PRO A 23 10.18 11.52 39.95
N GLU A 24 11.18 11.41 39.08
CA GLU A 24 12.03 10.21 38.95
C GLU A 24 12.91 9.96 40.18
N HIS A 25 13.29 11.02 40.89
CA HIS A 25 14.09 10.94 42.11
C HIS A 25 13.40 11.65 43.27
N GLY A 26 13.37 10.97 44.41
CA GLY A 26 12.95 11.56 45.68
C GLY A 26 14.03 12.49 46.27
N GLY A 27 13.63 13.28 47.27
CA GLY A 27 14.56 14.12 48.02
C GLY A 27 15.66 13.28 48.69
N LYS A 28 16.90 13.78 48.66
CA LYS A 28 18.05 13.08 49.24
C LYS A 28 17.94 13.04 50.76
N VAL A 29 18.19 11.87 51.36
CA VAL A 29 18.17 11.66 52.83
C VAL A 29 19.53 11.14 53.28
N ARG A 30 20.14 11.78 54.29
CA ARG A 30 21.35 11.29 54.95
C ARG A 30 20.98 10.42 56.15
N HIS A 31 21.76 9.35 56.37
CA HIS A 31 21.60 8.43 57.51
C HIS A 31 20.22 7.75 57.59
N GLY A 32 19.46 7.74 56.50
CA GLY A 32 18.13 7.11 56.40
C GLY A 32 16.98 7.89 57.03
N ILE A 33 17.24 8.89 57.88
CA ILE A 33 16.20 9.60 58.66
C ILE A 33 16.19 11.11 58.40
N PHE A 34 17.35 11.73 58.13
CA PHE A 34 17.46 13.18 58.06
C PHE A 34 17.52 13.68 56.61
N PRO A 35 16.52 14.45 56.13
CA PRO A 35 16.52 14.98 54.77
C PRO A 35 17.64 16.00 54.57
N GLU A 36 18.20 16.04 53.35
CA GLU A 36 19.26 16.99 52.96
C GLU A 36 18.81 18.46 53.13
N GLU A 37 17.51 18.71 52.99
CA GLU A 37 16.91 20.04 53.15
C GLU A 37 17.19 20.66 54.54
N LEU A 38 17.25 19.84 55.61
CA LEU A 38 17.63 20.32 56.94
C LEU A 38 19.12 20.70 56.99
N PHE A 39 19.98 19.97 56.29
CA PHE A 39 21.40 20.32 56.19
C PHE A 39 21.58 21.60 55.38
N GLN A 40 20.84 21.78 54.28
CA GLN A 40 20.88 23.00 53.46
C GLN A 40 20.32 24.22 54.19
N LEU A 41 19.28 24.05 55.02
CA LEU A 41 18.70 25.13 55.83
C LEU A 41 19.69 25.67 56.88
N LEU A 42 20.48 24.79 57.50
CA LEU A 42 21.47 25.17 58.51
C LEU A 42 22.80 25.63 57.88
N TYR A 43 23.07 25.24 56.64
CA TYR A 43 24.27 25.59 55.88
C TYR A 43 24.60 27.10 55.85
N PRO A 44 23.68 28.03 55.51
CA PRO A 44 23.98 29.46 55.43
C PRO A 44 24.14 30.14 56.79
N LYS A 45 23.68 29.51 57.88
CA LYS A 45 23.71 30.11 59.21
C LYS A 45 25.01 29.83 59.97
N THR A 46 25.74 28.78 59.59
CA THR A 46 26.84 28.30 60.43
C THR A 46 28.12 27.95 59.69
N GLY A 47 28.14 28.02 58.36
CA GLY A 47 29.33 27.79 57.54
C GLY A 47 29.85 26.35 57.62
N VAL A 48 30.45 25.87 56.55
CA VAL A 48 31.18 24.60 56.58
C VAL A 48 32.60 24.92 57.02
N THR A 49 33.01 24.48 58.19
CA THR A 49 34.42 24.30 58.46
C THR A 49 34.89 23.08 57.66
N GLU A 50 35.27 23.31 56.41
CA GLU A 50 36.02 22.32 55.62
C GLU A 50 37.42 22.20 56.22
N CYS A 51 37.56 21.36 57.24
CA CYS A 51 38.85 20.79 57.63
C CYS A 51 38.84 19.30 57.27
N SER A 52 39.67 18.98 56.28
CA SER A 52 40.17 17.65 55.86
C SER A 52 39.72 16.42 56.68
N ASN A 53 39.13 15.44 55.98
CA ASN A 53 38.89 14.03 56.35
C ASN A 53 38.19 13.70 57.69
N ILE A 54 37.57 14.67 58.36
CA ILE A 54 36.65 14.40 59.48
C ILE A 54 35.48 15.38 59.35
N THR A 55 34.44 15.01 58.61
CA THR A 55 33.25 15.87 58.41
C THR A 55 32.40 15.93 59.68
N PHE A 56 32.84 16.69 60.67
CA PHE A 56 32.02 17.11 61.81
C PHE A 56 31.18 18.33 61.40
N SER A 57 30.16 18.11 60.58
CA SER A 57 29.12 19.14 60.34
C SER A 57 28.48 19.53 61.67
N LEU A 58 28.12 20.80 61.83
CA LEU A 58 27.42 21.30 63.02
C LEU A 58 26.10 20.54 63.28
N PHE A 59 25.49 19.94 62.26
CA PHE A 59 24.36 19.04 62.48
C PHE A 59 24.77 17.78 63.26
N TYR A 60 25.95 17.21 62.99
CA TYR A 60 26.49 16.12 63.81
C TYR A 60 26.89 16.62 65.20
N MET A 61 27.45 17.83 65.34
CA MET A 61 27.74 18.41 66.67
C MET A 61 26.46 18.68 67.48
N LEU A 62 25.40 19.17 66.83
CA LEU A 62 24.08 19.39 67.44
C LEU A 62 23.43 18.06 67.80
N GLY A 63 23.51 17.06 66.92
CA GLY A 63 23.03 15.71 67.19
C GLY A 63 23.77 15.04 68.36
N THR A 64 25.10 15.09 68.38
CA THR A 64 25.91 14.57 69.50
C THR A 64 25.71 15.39 70.77
N GLY A 65 25.57 16.72 70.65
CA GLY A 65 25.33 17.62 71.78
C GLY A 65 23.96 17.39 72.40
N LEU A 66 22.92 17.17 71.59
CA LEU A 66 21.59 16.78 72.05
C LEU A 66 21.64 15.41 72.75
N LEU A 67 22.37 14.45 72.18
CA LEU A 67 22.51 13.12 72.78
C LEU A 67 23.23 13.17 74.14
N VAL A 68 24.33 13.91 74.25
CA VAL A 68 25.05 14.11 75.52
C VAL A 68 24.21 14.89 76.53
N TYR A 69 23.44 15.88 76.08
CA TYR A 69 22.52 16.63 76.94
C TYR A 69 21.39 15.74 77.49
N LEU A 70 20.78 14.89 76.66
CA LEU A 70 19.73 13.94 77.06
C LEU A 70 20.24 12.92 78.08
N LEU A 71 21.48 12.46 77.94
CA LEU A 71 22.15 11.59 78.90
C LEU A 71 22.51 12.33 80.19
N SER A 72 23.05 13.55 80.09
CA SER A 72 23.47 14.36 81.25
C SER A 72 22.30 14.89 82.08
N LYS A 73 21.11 15.03 81.50
CA LYS A 73 19.88 15.44 82.18
C LYS A 73 18.98 14.26 82.57
N GLU A 74 19.44 13.02 82.40
CA GLU A 74 18.70 11.78 82.67
C GLU A 74 17.31 11.71 81.98
N ILE A 75 17.08 12.52 80.95
CA ILE A 75 15.87 12.45 80.14
C ILE A 75 15.86 11.11 79.37
N TYR A 76 17.04 10.57 79.08
CA TYR A 76 17.24 9.23 78.55
C TYR A 76 18.03 8.35 79.54
N VAL A 77 17.33 7.53 80.30
CA VAL A 77 17.92 6.60 81.28
C VAL A 77 18.38 5.31 80.57
N ILE A 78 19.65 4.93 80.77
CA ILE A 78 20.21 3.68 80.20
C ILE A 78 19.73 2.49 81.04
N ASN A 79 18.74 1.77 80.53
CA ASN A 79 18.20 0.54 81.10
C ASN A 79 18.58 -0.68 80.23
N HIS A 80 18.27 -1.89 80.69
CA HIS A 80 18.47 -3.12 79.91
C HIS A 80 17.70 -3.11 78.57
N GLU A 81 16.56 -2.41 78.50
CA GLU A 81 15.77 -2.22 77.28
C GLU A 81 16.50 -1.37 76.22
N THR A 82 17.37 -0.45 76.63
CA THR A 82 18.14 0.41 75.74
C THR A 82 19.17 -0.40 74.93
N TYR A 83 19.76 -1.41 75.56
CA TYR A 83 20.66 -2.36 74.90
C TYR A 83 19.91 -3.24 73.89
N ALA A 84 18.71 -3.71 74.26
CA ALA A 84 17.85 -4.46 73.34
C ALA A 84 17.41 -3.61 72.14
N GLY A 85 17.10 -2.32 72.35
CA GLY A 85 16.77 -1.37 71.29
C GLY A 85 17.91 -1.16 70.29
N LEU A 86 19.15 -1.03 70.77
CA LEU A 86 20.33 -0.94 69.91
C LEU A 86 20.55 -2.21 69.08
N ALA A 87 20.37 -3.38 69.69
CA ALA A 87 20.46 -4.65 68.98
C ALA A 87 19.40 -4.75 67.87
N MET A 88 18.14 -4.39 68.14
CA MET A 88 17.07 -4.39 67.14
C MET A 88 17.32 -3.37 66.01
N LEU A 89 17.79 -2.17 66.34
CA LEU A 89 18.15 -1.15 65.34
C LEU A 89 19.27 -1.64 64.42
N SER A 90 20.27 -2.35 64.96
CA SER A 90 21.36 -2.91 64.15
C SER A 90 20.88 -3.94 63.13
N VAL A 91 19.91 -4.79 63.50
CA VAL A 91 19.29 -5.78 62.60
C VAL A 91 18.47 -5.10 61.52
N ILE A 92 17.72 -4.04 61.85
CA ILE A 92 16.93 -3.27 60.88
C ILE A 92 17.87 -2.59 59.86
N VAL A 93 18.94 -1.95 60.31
CA VAL A 93 19.92 -1.30 59.42
C VAL A 93 20.58 -2.34 58.51
N TYR A 94 20.94 -3.52 59.04
CA TYR A 94 21.50 -4.60 58.24
C TYR A 94 20.50 -5.12 57.19
N GLY A 95 19.24 -5.32 57.58
CA GLY A 95 18.16 -5.76 56.69
C GLY A 95 17.92 -4.79 55.54
N VAL A 96 17.81 -3.48 55.84
CA VAL A 96 17.63 -2.44 54.81
C VAL A 96 18.82 -2.36 53.87
N LYS A 97 20.06 -2.43 54.38
CA LYS A 97 21.26 -2.38 53.54
C LYS A 97 21.40 -3.61 52.63
N LYS A 98 21.01 -4.79 53.12
CA LYS A 98 21.21 -6.05 52.38
C LYS A 98 20.06 -6.39 51.43
N PHE A 99 18.82 -6.20 51.85
CA PHE A 99 17.63 -6.53 51.06
C PHE A 99 17.03 -5.33 50.33
N GLY A 100 17.39 -4.10 50.70
CA GLY A 100 16.97 -2.88 50.02
C GLY A 100 17.12 -2.90 48.49
N PRO A 101 18.30 -3.25 47.92
CA PRO A 101 18.47 -3.26 46.47
C PRO A 101 17.62 -4.34 45.78
N GLN A 102 17.40 -5.48 46.43
CA GLN A 102 16.56 -6.57 45.88
C GLN A 102 15.08 -6.18 45.86
N VAL A 103 14.60 -5.53 46.93
CA VAL A 103 13.22 -5.05 47.01
C VAL A 103 12.97 -3.89 46.03
N ALA A 104 13.93 -2.98 45.87
CA ALA A 104 13.85 -1.90 44.89
C ALA A 104 13.76 -2.45 43.46
N ALA A 105 14.68 -3.35 43.08
CA ALA A 105 14.66 -3.97 41.76
C ALA A 105 13.35 -4.75 41.49
N TYR A 106 12.78 -5.41 42.50
CA TYR A 106 11.50 -6.09 42.37
C TYR A 106 10.32 -5.12 42.18
N ALA A 107 10.32 -3.99 42.90
CA ALA A 107 9.31 -2.95 42.75
C ALA A 107 9.36 -2.31 41.35
N ASP A 108 10.56 -2.06 40.82
CA ASP A 108 10.76 -1.54 39.46
C ASP A 108 10.26 -2.55 38.41
N GLN A 109 10.60 -3.84 38.55
CA GLN A 109 10.10 -4.90 37.66
C GLN A 109 8.56 -4.98 37.61
N LEU A 110 7.89 -4.83 38.75
CA LEU A 110 6.42 -4.83 38.79
C LEU A 110 5.81 -3.62 38.09
N ASN A 111 6.47 -2.46 38.12
CA ASN A 111 6.03 -1.28 37.39
C ASN A 111 6.25 -1.45 35.89
N ASP A 112 7.42 -1.95 35.50
CA ASP A 112 7.74 -2.24 34.09
C ASP A 112 6.79 -3.27 33.49
N GLU A 113 6.44 -4.33 34.23
CA GLU A 113 5.48 -5.34 33.75
C GLU A 113 4.08 -4.75 33.54
N LYS A 114 3.63 -3.87 34.44
CA LYS A 114 2.34 -3.17 34.28
C LYS A 114 2.34 -2.24 33.08
N LEU A 115 3.42 -1.50 32.87
CA LEU A 115 3.59 -0.62 31.72
C LEU A 115 3.65 -1.43 30.41
N ALA A 116 4.39 -2.54 30.39
CA ALA A 116 4.49 -3.43 29.25
C ALA A 116 3.14 -4.07 28.89
N LYS A 117 2.40 -4.58 29.87
CA LYS A 117 1.04 -5.11 29.63
C LYS A 117 0.09 -4.04 29.10
N ALA A 118 0.13 -2.83 29.66
CA ALA A 118 -0.67 -1.72 29.17
C ALA A 118 -0.31 -1.34 27.73
N GLN A 119 0.98 -1.35 27.39
CA GLN A 119 1.47 -1.09 26.04
C GLN A 119 1.04 -2.16 25.05
N VAL A 120 1.19 -3.45 25.39
CA VAL A 120 0.75 -4.57 24.56
C VAL A 120 -0.76 -4.51 24.29
N VAL A 121 -1.58 -4.23 25.31
CA VAL A 121 -3.04 -4.10 25.12
C VAL A 121 -3.37 -2.93 24.21
N LYS A 122 -2.68 -1.79 24.35
CA LYS A 122 -2.83 -0.65 23.44
C LYS A 122 -2.47 -1.02 22.00
N ASP A 123 -1.31 -1.63 21.79
CA ASP A 123 -0.82 -1.98 20.46
C ASP A 123 -1.72 -3.02 19.79
N LEU A 124 -2.17 -4.04 20.52
CA LEU A 124 -3.15 -5.02 20.03
C LEU A 124 -4.47 -4.36 19.64
N THR A 125 -4.94 -3.41 20.46
CA THR A 125 -6.19 -2.69 20.19
C THR A 125 -6.05 -1.80 18.95
N LEU A 126 -4.93 -1.07 18.83
CA LEU A 126 -4.64 -0.25 17.66
C LEU A 126 -4.57 -1.11 16.39
N ASN A 127 -3.86 -2.23 16.43
CA ASN A 127 -3.75 -3.14 15.29
C ASN A 127 -5.11 -3.72 14.87
N SER A 128 -5.92 -4.15 15.84
CA SER A 128 -7.28 -4.65 15.57
C SER A 128 -8.20 -3.57 14.97
N MET A 129 -8.09 -2.33 15.46
CA MET A 129 -8.82 -1.19 14.91
C MET A 129 -8.34 -0.85 13.49
N THR A 130 -7.04 -0.86 13.23
CA THR A 130 -6.51 -0.61 11.88
C THR A 130 -6.92 -1.69 10.89
N GLU A 131 -6.88 -2.96 11.28
CA GLU A 131 -7.33 -4.08 10.44
C GLU A 131 -8.82 -3.95 10.11
N SER A 132 -9.64 -3.58 11.10
CA SER A 132 -11.07 -3.34 10.90
C SER A 132 -11.34 -2.20 9.90
N ILE A 133 -10.57 -1.10 10.00
CA ILE A 133 -10.66 0.03 9.06
C ILE A 133 -10.26 -0.40 7.63
N GLU A 134 -9.21 -1.21 7.48
CA GLU A 134 -8.78 -1.71 6.17
C GLU A 134 -9.82 -2.64 5.54
N ASN A 135 -10.44 -3.50 6.34
CA ASN A 135 -11.50 -4.39 5.86
C ASN A 135 -12.74 -3.59 5.43
N GLU A 136 -13.16 -2.59 6.20
CA GLU A 136 -14.28 -1.71 5.82
C GLU A 136 -13.99 -0.97 4.51
N LYS A 137 -12.77 -0.43 4.34
CA LYS A 137 -12.36 0.21 3.07
C LYS A 137 -12.42 -0.76 1.88
N LYS A 138 -12.04 -2.03 2.08
CA LYS A 138 -12.14 -3.06 1.03
C LYS A 138 -13.61 -3.35 0.68
N GLU A 139 -14.50 -3.39 1.66
CA GLU A 139 -15.94 -3.59 1.41
C GLU A 139 -16.60 -2.40 0.71
N GLN A 140 -16.20 -1.16 1.07
CA GLN A 140 -16.62 0.05 0.34
C GLN A 140 -16.17 -0.02 -1.13
N TRP A 141 -14.90 -0.36 -1.38
CA TRP A 141 -14.38 -0.55 -2.74
C TRP A 141 -15.15 -1.63 -3.54
N ARG A 142 -15.49 -2.76 -2.90
CA ARG A 142 -16.31 -3.83 -3.52
C ARG A 142 -17.70 -3.32 -3.87
N THR A 143 -18.29 -2.50 -3.01
CA THR A 143 -19.62 -1.92 -3.21
C THR A 143 -19.63 -0.94 -4.38
N GLU A 144 -18.60 -0.08 -4.48
CA GLU A 144 -18.43 0.83 -5.62
C GLU A 144 -18.30 0.04 -6.94
N GLY A 145 -17.51 -1.04 -6.95
CA GLY A 145 -17.34 -1.92 -8.10
C GLY A 145 -18.62 -2.65 -8.58
N ARG A 146 -19.63 -2.79 -7.71
CA ARG A 146 -20.92 -3.41 -8.07
C ARG A 146 -21.63 -2.66 -9.19
N SER A 147 -21.56 -1.33 -9.18
CA SER A 147 -22.18 -0.48 -10.21
C SER A 147 -21.55 -0.71 -11.59
N LEU A 148 -20.21 -0.79 -11.64
CA LEU A 148 -19.43 -1.07 -12.86
C LEU A 148 -19.77 -2.44 -13.44
N LEU A 149 -19.97 -3.46 -12.59
CA LEU A 149 -20.37 -4.79 -13.04
C LEU A 149 -21.76 -4.77 -13.73
N PHE A 150 -22.71 -4.01 -13.17
CA PHE A 150 -24.03 -3.87 -13.79
C PHE A 150 -23.96 -3.10 -15.09
N ASP A 151 -23.14 -2.05 -15.16
CA ASP A 151 -22.97 -1.28 -16.39
C ASP A 151 -22.32 -2.12 -17.51
N ALA A 152 -21.26 -2.85 -17.19
CA ALA A 152 -20.63 -3.80 -18.12
C ALA A 152 -21.62 -4.85 -18.65
N LYS A 153 -22.52 -5.37 -17.80
CA LYS A 153 -23.56 -6.31 -18.22
C LYS A 153 -24.59 -5.65 -19.16
N ARG A 154 -25.05 -4.44 -18.85
CA ARG A 154 -25.97 -3.69 -19.74
C ARG A 154 -25.32 -3.43 -21.09
N ASN A 155 -24.08 -2.96 -21.10
CA ASN A 155 -23.33 -2.68 -22.32
C ASN A 155 -23.08 -3.93 -23.15
N ASN A 156 -22.79 -5.08 -22.52
CA ASN A 156 -22.63 -6.36 -23.21
C ASN A 156 -23.94 -6.79 -23.90
N VAL A 157 -25.08 -6.70 -23.20
CA VAL A 157 -26.39 -7.02 -23.79
C VAL A 157 -26.72 -6.07 -24.95
N ALA A 158 -26.48 -4.76 -24.79
CA ALA A 158 -26.69 -3.78 -25.85
C ALA A 158 -25.82 -4.08 -27.08
N MET A 159 -24.54 -4.40 -26.87
CA MET A 159 -23.62 -4.80 -27.94
C MET A 159 -24.09 -6.07 -28.66
N LEU A 160 -24.51 -7.10 -27.92
CA LEU A 160 -25.03 -8.33 -28.53
C LEU A 160 -26.26 -8.08 -29.39
N LEU A 161 -27.17 -7.22 -28.94
CA LEU A 161 -28.37 -6.84 -29.71
C LEU A 161 -27.98 -6.13 -31.01
N GLU A 162 -27.06 -5.16 -30.94
CA GLU A 162 -26.52 -4.46 -32.12
C GLU A 162 -25.80 -5.40 -33.09
N THR A 163 -24.99 -6.33 -32.58
CA THR A 163 -24.30 -7.34 -33.40
C THR A 163 -25.30 -8.23 -34.13
N ASN A 164 -26.32 -8.75 -33.42
CA ASN A 164 -27.36 -9.59 -34.02
C ASN A 164 -28.15 -8.82 -35.09
N TYR A 165 -28.46 -7.54 -34.83
CA TYR A 165 -29.15 -6.70 -35.80
C TYR A 165 -28.33 -6.50 -37.07
N ARG A 166 -27.04 -6.16 -36.94
CA ARG A 166 -26.12 -5.99 -38.07
C ARG A 166 -25.91 -7.30 -38.83
N GLU A 167 -25.77 -8.42 -38.13
CA GLU A 167 -25.63 -9.75 -38.74
C GLU A 167 -26.84 -10.09 -39.63
N ARG A 168 -28.06 -9.83 -39.14
CA ARG A 168 -29.29 -10.03 -39.92
C ARG A 168 -29.32 -9.14 -41.17
N LEU A 169 -28.93 -7.87 -41.06
CA LEU A 169 -28.84 -6.97 -42.22
C LEU A 169 -27.78 -7.43 -43.23
N HIS A 170 -26.62 -7.87 -42.75
CA HIS A 170 -25.55 -8.41 -43.60
C HIS A 170 -25.98 -9.70 -44.29
N MET A 171 -26.71 -10.58 -43.60
CA MET A 171 -27.26 -11.81 -44.19
C MET A 171 -28.20 -11.48 -45.36
N VAL A 172 -29.16 -10.57 -45.16
CA VAL A 172 -30.09 -10.16 -46.23
C VAL A 172 -29.33 -9.51 -47.39
N THR A 173 -28.39 -8.62 -47.10
CA THR A 173 -27.57 -7.95 -48.12
C THR A 173 -26.75 -8.95 -48.94
N ASN A 174 -26.13 -9.93 -48.28
CA ASN A 174 -25.35 -10.97 -48.94
C ASN A 174 -26.24 -11.89 -49.79
N GLU A 175 -27.44 -12.25 -49.33
CA GLU A 175 -28.37 -13.07 -50.11
C GLU A 175 -28.85 -12.33 -51.37
N VAL A 176 -29.22 -11.05 -51.26
CA VAL A 176 -29.61 -10.24 -52.42
C VAL A 176 -28.45 -10.11 -53.40
N LYS A 177 -27.24 -9.83 -52.90
CA LYS A 177 -26.04 -9.76 -53.72
C LYS A 177 -25.76 -11.09 -54.42
N ARG A 178 -25.88 -12.23 -53.72
CA ARG A 178 -25.68 -13.57 -54.30
C ARG A 178 -26.63 -13.83 -55.47
N ARG A 179 -27.90 -13.43 -55.36
CA ARG A 179 -28.87 -13.55 -56.46
C ARG A 179 -28.47 -12.70 -57.66
N LEU A 180 -28.05 -11.45 -57.41
CA LEU A 180 -27.61 -10.55 -58.49
C LEU A 180 -26.33 -11.05 -59.17
N ASP A 181 -25.33 -11.43 -58.39
CA ASP A 181 -24.06 -11.98 -58.87
C ASP A 181 -24.30 -13.26 -59.68
N TYR A 182 -25.27 -14.10 -59.28
CA TYR A 182 -25.67 -15.27 -60.05
C TYR A 182 -26.22 -14.89 -61.44
N HIS A 183 -27.09 -13.88 -61.53
CA HIS A 183 -27.61 -13.41 -62.82
C HIS A 183 -26.51 -12.83 -63.71
N VAL A 184 -25.60 -12.03 -63.14
CA VAL A 184 -24.44 -11.49 -63.87
C VAL A 184 -23.53 -12.62 -64.36
N ALA A 185 -23.28 -13.64 -63.53
CA ALA A 185 -22.49 -14.80 -63.90
C ALA A 185 -23.14 -15.59 -65.05
N LEU A 186 -24.46 -15.80 -65.02
CA LEU A 186 -25.18 -16.44 -66.13
C LEU A 186 -25.09 -15.64 -67.43
N GLN A 187 -25.21 -14.31 -67.37
CA GLN A 187 -25.07 -13.44 -68.54
C GLN A 187 -23.66 -13.53 -69.13
N ASN A 188 -22.63 -13.48 -68.28
CA ASN A 188 -21.24 -13.62 -68.70
C ASN A 188 -20.96 -15.00 -69.29
N LEU A 189 -21.51 -16.06 -68.70
CA LEU A 189 -21.38 -17.43 -69.22
C LEU A 189 -22.04 -17.57 -70.59
N LYS A 190 -23.26 -17.05 -70.76
CA LYS A 190 -23.97 -17.07 -72.05
C LYS A 190 -23.16 -16.35 -73.13
N ARG A 191 -22.68 -15.14 -72.83
CA ARG A 191 -21.84 -14.37 -73.75
C ARG A 191 -20.55 -15.13 -74.11
N ARG A 192 -19.93 -15.82 -73.13
CA ARG A 192 -18.74 -16.65 -73.38
C ARG A 192 -19.06 -17.84 -74.27
N MET A 193 -20.15 -18.57 -74.02
CA MET A 193 -20.57 -19.70 -74.87
C MET A 193 -20.92 -19.26 -76.29
N GLU A 194 -21.59 -18.11 -76.45
CA GLU A 194 -21.88 -17.53 -77.77
C GLU A 194 -20.59 -17.20 -78.52
N GLN A 195 -19.62 -16.59 -77.82
CA GLN A 195 -18.30 -16.28 -78.39
C GLN A 195 -17.52 -17.56 -78.78
N GLU A 196 -17.46 -18.56 -77.90
CA GLU A 196 -16.79 -19.84 -78.17
C GLU A 196 -17.46 -20.59 -79.34
N HIS A 197 -18.79 -20.63 -79.37
CA HIS A 197 -19.53 -21.24 -80.48
C HIS A 197 -19.30 -20.50 -81.80
N MET A 198 -19.31 -19.16 -81.78
CA MET A 198 -19.01 -18.35 -82.96
C MET A 198 -17.59 -18.60 -83.47
N ILE A 199 -16.59 -18.65 -82.57
CA ILE A 199 -15.19 -18.94 -82.95
C ILE A 199 -15.09 -20.32 -83.59
N ASN A 200 -15.67 -21.35 -82.97
CA ASN A 200 -15.65 -22.72 -83.49
C ASN A 200 -16.38 -22.83 -84.84
N TRP A 201 -17.54 -22.17 -84.99
CA TRP A 201 -18.28 -22.16 -86.26
C TRP A 201 -17.49 -21.47 -87.38
N VAL A 202 -16.83 -20.34 -87.08
CA VAL A 202 -15.94 -19.65 -88.03
C VAL A 202 -14.77 -20.55 -88.40
N GLU A 203 -14.13 -21.20 -87.44
CA GLU A 203 -13.03 -22.15 -87.67
C GLU A 203 -13.47 -23.31 -88.58
N MET A 204 -14.58 -23.98 -88.27
CA MET A 204 -15.14 -25.06 -89.08
C MET A 204 -15.52 -24.60 -90.50
N SER A 205 -16.15 -23.43 -90.63
CA SER A 205 -16.55 -22.88 -91.93
C SER A 205 -15.34 -22.51 -92.78
N VAL A 206 -14.29 -21.95 -92.17
CA VAL A 206 -13.01 -21.65 -92.82
C VAL A 206 -12.33 -22.95 -93.26
N VAL A 207 -12.16 -23.93 -92.38
CA VAL A 207 -11.57 -25.24 -92.73
C VAL A 207 -12.35 -25.93 -93.87
N SER A 208 -13.69 -25.93 -93.79
CA SER A 208 -14.54 -26.53 -94.82
C SER A 208 -14.50 -25.79 -96.17
N THR A 209 -14.34 -24.47 -96.18
CA THR A 209 -14.25 -23.68 -97.43
C THR A 209 -12.85 -23.80 -98.05
N ILE A 210 -11.81 -23.90 -97.22
CA ILE A 210 -10.45 -24.14 -97.70
C ILE A 210 -10.24 -25.57 -98.19
N SER A 211 -10.98 -26.57 -97.71
CA SER A 211 -10.71 -27.97 -98.06
C SER A 211 -10.99 -28.38 -99.53
N PRO A 212 -11.98 -27.83 -100.28
CA PRO A 212 -12.27 -28.33 -101.64
C PRO A 212 -11.89 -27.41 -102.81
N GLN A 213 -11.54 -26.11 -102.64
CA GLN A 213 -11.41 -25.18 -103.77
C GLN A 213 -10.12 -24.33 -103.94
N PRO A 214 -9.36 -23.92 -102.92
CA PRO A 214 -8.30 -22.93 -103.09
C PRO A 214 -6.89 -23.48 -103.34
N GLU A 215 -6.64 -24.78 -103.50
CA GLU A 215 -5.25 -25.23 -103.77
C GLU A 215 -4.67 -24.56 -105.04
N LYS A 216 -5.49 -24.38 -106.08
CA LYS A 216 -5.04 -23.73 -107.32
C LYS A 216 -4.92 -22.21 -107.21
N GLU A 217 -5.81 -21.55 -106.46
CA GLU A 217 -5.77 -20.09 -106.25
C GLU A 217 -4.74 -19.66 -105.20
N SER A 218 -4.46 -20.51 -104.21
CA SER A 218 -3.42 -20.31 -103.21
C SER A 218 -2.03 -20.43 -103.86
N ILE A 219 -1.81 -21.44 -104.71
CA ILE A 219 -0.53 -21.58 -105.44
C ILE A 219 -0.29 -20.39 -106.37
N THR A 220 -1.30 -19.89 -107.10
CA THR A 220 -1.12 -18.72 -107.97
C THR A 220 -0.85 -17.44 -107.18
N LYS A 221 -1.48 -17.25 -106.01
CA LYS A 221 -1.13 -16.15 -105.09
C LYS A 221 0.28 -16.29 -104.51
N CYS A 222 0.71 -17.49 -104.10
CA CYS A 222 2.09 -17.71 -103.66
C CYS A 222 3.09 -17.40 -104.79
N ILE A 223 2.79 -17.78 -106.03
CA ILE A 223 3.61 -17.42 -107.20
C ILE A 223 3.61 -15.91 -107.44
N SER A 224 2.48 -15.21 -107.26
CA SER A 224 2.44 -13.76 -107.40
C SER A 224 3.22 -13.04 -106.29
N ASP A 225 3.14 -13.53 -105.06
CA ASP A 225 3.87 -12.98 -103.91
C ASP A 225 5.38 -13.25 -104.05
N LEU A 226 5.77 -14.45 -104.51
CA LEU A 226 7.17 -14.75 -104.86
C LEU A 226 7.66 -13.88 -106.02
N LYS A 227 6.85 -13.62 -107.05
CA LYS A 227 7.20 -12.69 -108.13
C LYS A 227 7.32 -11.25 -107.64
N ALA A 228 6.44 -10.81 -106.73
CA ALA A 228 6.51 -9.48 -106.13
C ALA A 228 7.78 -9.33 -105.29
N LEU A 229 8.07 -10.29 -104.41
CA LEU A 229 9.30 -10.34 -103.61
C LEU A 229 10.56 -10.42 -104.49
N ALA A 230 10.53 -11.23 -105.57
CA ALA A 230 11.63 -11.31 -106.52
C ALA A 230 11.85 -9.99 -107.27
N LYS A 231 10.78 -9.29 -107.69
CA LYS A 231 10.89 -7.95 -108.28
C LYS A 231 11.47 -6.94 -107.29
N THR A 232 11.02 -6.94 -106.04
CA THR A 232 11.59 -6.08 -104.99
C THR A 232 13.06 -6.41 -104.73
N SER A 233 13.43 -7.70 -104.78
CA SER A 233 14.83 -8.14 -104.64
C SER A 233 15.70 -7.75 -105.83
N GLN A 234 15.20 -7.85 -107.07
CA GLN A 234 15.98 -7.44 -108.26
C GLN A 234 16.09 -5.92 -108.37
N ALA A 235 15.04 -5.17 -108.04
CA ALA A 235 15.10 -3.71 -107.94
C ALA A 235 16.11 -3.22 -106.88
N LYS A 236 16.37 -4.04 -105.86
CA LYS A 236 17.37 -3.77 -104.82
C LYS A 236 18.80 -4.21 -105.20
N ALA A 237 18.97 -5.00 -106.26
CA ALA A 237 20.27 -5.48 -106.74
C ALA A 237 20.81 -4.68 -107.95
N THR A 238 19.99 -3.83 -108.57
CA THR A 238 20.35 -2.94 -109.70
C THR A 238 20.58 -1.48 -109.29
N VAL A 239 20.69 -1.22 -107.98
CA VAL A 239 21.18 0.03 -107.36
C VAL A 239 22.43 -0.33 -106.58
#